data_AF-A0A6J4R4P5-F1
#
_entry.id   AF-A0A6J4R4P5-F1
#
_cell.length_a   1.000
_cell.length_b   1.000
_cell.length_c   1.000
_cell.angle_alpha   90.00
_cell.angle_beta   90.00
_cell.angle_gamma   90.00
#
_symmetry.space_group_name_H-M   'P 1'
#
loop_
_entity.id
_entity.type
_entity.pdbx_description
1 polymer ?
#
loop_
_entity_poly.entity_id
_entity_poly.type
_entity_poly.pdbx_seq_one_letter_code
_entity_poly.pdbx_strand_id
1 'polypeptide(L)' 'MPVDLLLFAAAEAAQEGESHLPFYVLGSVLALWGVAVALLGMSRRHNFPASDRARNLVMLVTTVLVIGACGSAALTG' A
#
# COMPACT_ATOMS: atom_id res chain seq x y z
N MET A 1 13.30 26.82 28.86
CA MET A 1 12.62 25.55 29.17
C MET A 1 11.08 25.56 29.14
N PRO A 2 10.32 26.65 28.85
CA PRO A 2 8.87 26.51 28.63
C PRO A 2 8.49 26.23 27.16
N VAL A 3 9.29 26.69 26.20
CA VAL A 3 9.02 26.53 24.76
C VAL A 3 9.24 25.08 24.31
N ASP A 4 10.24 24.40 24.86
CA ASP A 4 10.56 23.00 24.55
C ASP A 4 9.42 22.05 24.96
N LEU A 5 8.79 22.32 26.11
CA LEU A 5 7.64 21.55 26.59
C LEU A 5 6.40 21.75 25.70
N LEU A 6 6.18 22.97 25.22
CA LEU A 6 5.09 23.29 24.31
C LEU A 6 5.31 22.66 22.93
N LEU A 7 6.55 22.67 22.43
CA LEU A 7 6.93 21.97 21.20
C LEU A 7 6.73 20.45 21.34
N PHE A 8 7.13 19.88 22.49
CA PHE A 8 6.96 18.46 22.76
C PHE A 8 5.48 18.06 22.85
N ALA A 9 4.65 18.84 23.56
CA ALA A 9 3.21 18.60 23.64
C ALA A 9 2.51 18.76 22.27
N ALA A 10 2.94 19.71 21.45
CA ALA A 10 2.42 19.88 20.09
C ALA A 10 2.84 18.72 19.16
N ALA A 11 4.03 18.15 19.35
CA ALA A 11 4.50 16.97 18.63
C ALA A 11 3.72 15.71 19.02
N GLU A 12 3.51 15.46 20.33
CA GLU A 12 2.70 14.35 20.84
C GLU A 12 1.25 14.42 20.34
N ALA A 13 0.63 15.61 20.37
CA ALA A 13 -0.74 15.80 19.87
C ALA A 13 -0.85 15.58 18.34
N ALA A 14 0.22 15.84 17.58
CA ALA A 14 0.26 15.53 16.15
C ALA A 14 0.36 14.01 15.91
N GLN A 15 1.11 13.29 16.76
CA GLN A 15 1.27 11.84 16.69
C GLN A 15 0.00 11.07 17.10
N GLU A 16 -0.77 11.57 18.07
CA GLU A 16 -2.06 10.96 18.45
C GLU A 16 -3.12 11.00 17.34
N GLY A 17 -3.00 11.92 16.38
CA GLY A 17 -3.89 12.03 15.21
C GLY A 17 -3.46 11.18 14.01
N GLU A 18 -2.26 10.58 14.06
CA GLU A 18 -1.65 9.90 12.93
C GLU A 18 -2.10 8.44 12.85
N SER A 19 -3.23 8.20 12.18
CA SER A 19 -3.71 6.84 11.95
C SER A 19 -2.98 6.19 10.77
N HIS A 20 -2.09 5.23 11.03
CA HIS A 20 -1.42 4.41 10.00
C HIS A 20 -2.31 3.31 9.38
N LEU A 21 -3.57 3.22 9.83
CA LEU A 21 -4.55 2.25 9.35
C LEU A 21 -4.70 2.17 7.82
N PRO A 22 -4.81 3.28 7.06
CA PRO A 22 -4.99 3.18 5.62
C PRO A 22 -3.75 2.61 4.91
N PHE A 23 -2.54 2.93 5.38
CA PHE A 23 -1.30 2.33 4.87
C PHE A 23 -1.26 0.84 5.14
N TYR A 24 -1.55 0.40 6.37
CA TYR A 24 -1.57 -1.02 6.70
C TYR A 24 -2.59 -1.78 5.85
N VAL A 25 -3.80 -1.25 5.68
CA VAL A 25 -4.84 -1.90 4.85
C VAL A 25 -4.41 -1.99 3.39
N LEU A 26 -4.01 -0.86 2.78
CA LEU A 26 -3.65 -0.83 1.35
C LEU A 26 -2.38 -1.62 1.05
N GLY A 27 -1.38 -1.54 1.92
CA GLY A 27 -0.15 -2.34 1.85
C GLY A 27 -0.44 -3.84 1.97
N SER A 28 -1.31 -4.25 2.89
CA SER A 28 -1.72 -5.66 3.05
C SER A 28 -2.42 -6.18 1.80
N VAL A 29 -3.36 -5.43 1.25
CA VAL A 29 -4.08 -5.81 0.02
C VAL A 29 -3.12 -5.93 -1.15
N LEU A 30 -2.17 -4.99 -1.30
CA LEU A 30 -1.13 -5.05 -2.33
C LEU A 30 -0.24 -6.29 -2.16
N ALA A 31 0.17 -6.62 -0.93
CA ALA A 31 0.97 -7.80 -0.66
C ALA A 31 0.23 -9.09 -1.02
N LEU A 32 -1.04 -9.23 -0.60
CA LEU A 32 -1.88 -10.38 -0.94
C LEU A 32 -2.08 -10.51 -2.46
N TRP A 33 -2.29 -9.40 -3.16
CA TRP A 33 -2.38 -9.39 -4.61
C TRP A 33 -1.08 -9.87 -5.27
N GLY A 34 0.07 -9.40 -4.79
CA GLY A 34 1.39 -9.84 -5.27
C GLY A 34 1.59 -11.34 -5.10
N VAL A 35 1.21 -11.89 -3.94
CA VAL A 35 1.23 -13.35 -3.70
C VAL A 35 0.30 -14.08 -4.67
N ALA A 36 -0.92 -13.58 -4.89
CA ALA A 36 -1.86 -14.20 -5.84
C ALA A 36 -1.31 -14.21 -7.27
N VAL A 37 -0.74 -13.09 -7.74
CA VAL A 37 -0.11 -13.00 -9.08
C VAL A 37 1.10 -13.93 -9.18
N ALA A 38 1.94 -14.01 -8.15
CA ALA A 38 3.08 -14.91 -8.11
C ALA A 38 2.65 -16.39 -8.18
N LEU A 39 1.63 -16.77 -7.39
CA LEU A 39 1.06 -18.12 -7.43
C LEU A 39 0.45 -18.45 -8.79
N LEU A 40 -0.27 -17.52 -9.40
CA LEU A 40 -0.84 -17.69 -10.74
C LEU A 40 0.26 -17.83 -11.80
N GLY A 41 1.32 -17.02 -11.72
CA GLY A 41 2.47 -17.09 -12.60
C GLY A 41 3.25 -18.41 -12.46
N MET A 42 3.39 -18.92 -11.24
CA MET A 42 4.02 -20.23 -11.00
C MET A 42 3.14 -21.40 -11.47
N SER A 43 1.84 -21.37 -11.16
CA SER A 43 0.91 -22.47 -11.46
C SER A 43 0.53 -22.56 -12.94
N ARG A 44 0.46 -21.41 -13.63
CA ARG A 44 0.07 -21.31 -15.04
C ARG A 44 1.24 -20.87 -15.92
N ARG A 45 2.47 -21.26 -15.57
CA ARG A 45 3.76 -20.80 -16.12
C ARG A 45 3.83 -20.60 -17.64
N HIS A 46 3.07 -21.36 -18.43
CA HIS A 46 3.02 -21.20 -19.89
C HIS A 46 1.87 -20.33 -20.42
N ASN A 47 0.79 -20.17 -19.67
CA ASN A 47 -0.44 -19.54 -20.11
C ASN A 47 -0.86 -18.35 -19.22
N PHE A 48 0.04 -17.83 -18.39
CA PHE A 48 -0.21 -16.62 -17.62
C PHE A 48 0.64 -15.47 -18.14
N PRO A 49 0.04 -14.31 -18.48
CA PRO A 49 -1.41 -14.05 -18.58
C PRO A 49 -2.06 -14.77 -19.77
N ALA A 50 -3.29 -15.25 -19.60
CA ALA A 50 -3.97 -16.08 -20.62
C ALA A 50 -4.45 -15.31 -21.85
N SER A 51 -4.47 -13.98 -21.78
CA SER A 51 -4.88 -13.10 -22.88
C SER A 51 -4.38 -11.67 -22.64
N ASP A 52 -4.41 -10.84 -23.69
CA ASP A 52 -4.08 -9.42 -23.59
C ASP A 52 -4.99 -8.67 -22.61
N ARG A 53 -6.28 -9.05 -22.55
CA ARG A 53 -7.22 -8.49 -21.57
C ARG A 53 -6.81 -8.83 -20.13
N ALA A 54 -6.41 -10.08 -19.88
CA ALA A 54 -5.96 -10.51 -18.55
C ALA A 54 -4.67 -9.78 -18.15
N ARG A 55 -3.73 -9.61 -19.08
CA ARG A 55 -2.52 -8.82 -18.86
C ARG A 55 -2.84 -7.37 -18.47
N ASN A 56 -3.74 -6.73 -19.23
CA ASN A 56 -4.12 -5.34 -18.96
C ASN A 56 -4.81 -5.19 -17.61
N LEU A 57 -5.67 -6.15 -17.22
CA LEU A 57 -6.29 -6.15 -15.89
C LEU A 57 -5.26 -6.30 -14.78
N VAL A 58 -4.30 -7.23 -14.91
CA VAL A 58 -3.25 -7.41 -13.90
C VAL A 58 -2.41 -6.15 -13.75
N MET A 59 -2.03 -5.51 -14.85
CA MET A 59 -1.30 -4.24 -14.81
C MET A 59 -2.13 -3.14 -14.15
N LEU A 60 -3.41 -2.99 -14.53
CA LEU A 60 -4.28 -1.94 -13.99
C LEU A 60 -4.48 -2.10 -12.48
N VAL A 61 -4.82 -3.31 -12.02
CA VAL A 61 -5.01 -3.60 -10.59
C VAL A 61 -3.71 -3.34 -9.82
N THR A 62 -2.57 -3.80 -10.34
CA THR A 62 -1.27 -3.59 -9.69
C THR A 62 -0.94 -2.10 -9.59
N THR A 63 -1.12 -1.34 -10.66
CA THR A 63 -0.86 0.11 -10.67
C THR A 63 -1.74 0.84 -9.65
N VAL A 64 -3.04 0.53 -9.59
CA VAL A 64 -3.97 1.15 -8.64
C VAL A 64 -3.57 0.82 -7.20
N LEU A 65 -3.23 -0.43 -6.90
CA LEU A 65 -2.81 -0.85 -5.57
C LEU A 65 -1.48 -0.21 -5.14
N VAL A 66 -0.50 -0.11 -6.05
CA VAL A 66 0.78 0.56 -5.78
C VAL A 66 0.57 2.04 -5.51
N ILE A 67 -0.20 2.75 -6.35
CA ILE A 67 -0.49 4.18 -6.15
C ILE A 67 -1.24 4.39 -4.82
N GLY A 68 -2.21 3.53 -4.50
CA GLY A 68 -2.93 3.59 -3.23
C GLY A 68 -2.02 3.35 -2.02
N ALA A 69 -1.19 2.31 -2.07
CA ALA A 69 -0.27 1.98 -0.99
C ALA A 69 0.81 3.06 -0.80
N CYS A 70 1.44 3.54 -1.88
CA CYS A 70 2.43 4.62 -1.81
C CYS A 70 1.79 5.96 -1.38
N GLY A 71 0.59 6.27 -1.88
CA GLY A 71 -0.13 7.48 -1.50
C GLY A 71 -0.54 7.47 -0.03
N SER A 72 -1.05 6.34 0.48
CA SER A 72 -1.36 6.20 1.90
C SER A 72 -0.10 6.21 2.77
N ALA A 73 1.01 5.62 2.32
CA ALA A 73 2.29 5.71 3.01
C ALA A 73 2.76 7.16 3.14
N ALA A 74 2.71 7.94 2.06
CA ALA A 74 3.13 9.33 2.06
C ALA A 74 2.23 10.27 2.88
N LEU A 75 0.98 9.88 3.11
CA LEU A 75 0.00 10.65 3.89
C LEU A 75 -0.02 10.27 5.37
N THR A 76 0.57 9.13 5.74
CA THR A 76 0.52 8.59 7.11
C THR A 76 1.90 8.18 7.60
N GLY A 77 2.99 8.67 7.00
CA GLY A 77 4.35 8.24 7.30
C GLY A 77 5.34 9.37 7.21
#